data_AF-A0A8S0TQ80-F1
#
_entry.id   AF-A0A8S0TQ80-F1
#
_cell.length_a   1.000
_cell.length_b   1.000
_cell.length_c   1.000
_cell.angle_alpha   90.00
_cell.angle_beta   90.00
_cell.angle_gamma   90.00
#
_symmetry.space_group_name_H-M   'P 1'
#
loop_
_entity.id
_entity.type
_entity.pdbx_description
1 polymer ?
#
loop_
_entity_poly.entity_id
_entity_poly.type
_entity_poly.pdbx_seq_one_letter_code
_entity_poly.pdbx_strand_id
1 'polypeptide(L)'
;MAGPSLMDSIFQRSLDDLIKSIRLSPAGGEAAFIAKSIDEVRLEIKSTDSQTKATALQKLTYLHSLHGVDMSWVAFPAVELSSSAVHSHKRLALLSASLSFSPTTDVILLLNHQLRKVFSSSNPHDASLALSTLSSISTPDLSRDLTPVLFTLLSSSKNFVKKKAISAFLRIFEQYPVAVRVCFKRIVENLESSDMGVLSATVGLFCELTVKEPRSYLPLAPEFYKILVDSTNNWVLIKILKIFAKLAPLEPRLAKRIVEPICEHLRRTGAKSLAFECVNTIVTSLSEYEPAVKLAVMKMLEF
;
A
#
# COMPACT_ATOMS: atom_id res chain seq x y z
N MET A 1 -13.37 -39.44 -0.85
CA MET A 1 -12.05 -39.48 -1.53
C MET A 1 -11.00 -39.26 -0.48
N ALA A 2 -10.05 -40.18 -0.33
CA ALA A 2 -8.99 -40.09 0.67
C ALA A 2 -8.09 -38.87 0.38
N GLY A 3 -7.71 -38.14 1.42
CA GLY A 3 -6.68 -37.09 1.31
C GLY A 3 -5.33 -37.69 0.91
N PRO A 4 -4.36 -36.86 0.48
CA PRO A 4 -3.03 -37.32 0.10
C PRO A 4 -2.39 -38.09 1.26
N SER A 5 -1.68 -39.19 0.96
CA SER A 5 -1.03 -40.01 1.98
C SER A 5 0.16 -39.28 2.58
N LEU A 6 0.59 -39.68 3.80
CA LEU A 6 1.77 -39.11 4.44
C LEU A 6 3.03 -39.24 3.56
N MET A 7 3.13 -40.32 2.77
CA MET A 7 4.23 -40.50 1.80
C MET A 7 4.17 -39.48 0.66
N ASP A 8 2.98 -39.18 0.13
CA ASP A 8 2.82 -38.17 -0.94
C ASP A 8 3.23 -36.78 -0.45
N SER A 9 3.00 -36.48 0.82
CA SER A 9 3.47 -35.23 1.44
C SER A 9 5.00 -35.18 1.60
N ILE A 10 5.69 -36.31 1.74
CA ILE A 10 7.16 -36.37 1.89
C ILE A 10 7.84 -36.10 0.55
N PHE A 11 7.22 -36.51 -0.57
CA PHE A 11 7.75 -36.32 -1.92
C PHE A 11 7.15 -35.11 -2.66
N GLN A 12 6.49 -34.22 -1.94
CA GLN A 12 5.92 -33.01 -2.54
C GLN A 12 7.03 -32.16 -3.20
N ARG A 13 6.85 -31.86 -4.49
CA ARG A 13 7.75 -30.96 -5.21
C ARG A 13 7.67 -29.56 -4.64
N SER A 14 8.85 -28.95 -4.41
CA SER A 14 8.95 -27.57 -3.97
C SER A 14 8.58 -26.57 -5.07
N LEU A 15 8.41 -25.30 -4.72
CA LEU A 15 8.28 -24.23 -5.71
C LEU A 15 9.50 -24.19 -6.64
N ASP A 16 10.71 -24.37 -6.11
CA ASP A 16 11.93 -24.32 -6.92
C ASP A 16 11.98 -25.44 -7.97
N ASP A 17 11.52 -26.64 -7.59
CA ASP A 17 11.43 -27.77 -8.52
C ASP A 17 10.40 -27.51 -9.62
N LEU A 18 9.27 -26.89 -9.27
CA LEU A 18 8.25 -26.46 -10.23
C LEU A 18 8.84 -25.46 -11.23
N ILE A 19 9.50 -24.41 -10.75
CA ILE A 19 10.10 -23.35 -11.58
C ILE A 19 11.16 -23.94 -12.51
N LYS A 20 12.04 -24.80 -11.99
CA LYS A 20 13.06 -25.48 -12.81
C LYS A 20 12.41 -26.33 -13.89
N SER A 21 11.37 -27.08 -13.55
CA SER A 21 10.67 -27.96 -14.51
C SER A 21 9.95 -27.17 -15.61
N ILE A 22 9.34 -26.03 -15.28
CA ILE A 22 8.74 -25.12 -16.28
C ILE A 22 9.83 -24.59 -17.22
N ARG A 23 10.95 -24.10 -16.69
CA ARG A 23 12.05 -23.55 -17.49
C ARG A 23 12.74 -24.57 -18.40
N LEU A 24 12.76 -25.83 -17.98
CA LEU A 24 13.33 -26.94 -18.76
C LEU A 24 12.32 -27.56 -19.73
N SER A 25 11.04 -27.16 -19.67
CA SER A 25 10.02 -27.72 -20.55
C SER A 25 10.29 -27.33 -22.01
N PRO A 26 10.18 -28.28 -22.96
CA PRO A 26 10.33 -27.97 -24.38
C PRO A 26 9.35 -26.90 -24.83
N ALA A 27 9.73 -26.13 -25.85
CA ALA A 27 8.86 -25.12 -26.46
C ALA A 27 7.51 -25.75 -26.88
N GLY A 28 6.40 -25.21 -26.37
CA GLY A 28 5.05 -25.73 -26.61
C GLY A 28 4.54 -26.76 -25.59
N GLY A 29 5.39 -27.30 -24.71
CA GLY A 29 5.00 -28.24 -23.65
C GLY A 29 4.57 -27.60 -22.33
N GLU A 30 4.81 -26.29 -22.17
CA GLU A 30 4.61 -25.55 -20.93
C GLU A 30 3.16 -25.59 -20.44
N ALA A 31 2.18 -25.37 -21.32
CA ALA A 31 0.77 -25.35 -20.94
C ALA A 31 0.30 -26.69 -20.36
N ALA A 32 0.74 -27.81 -20.95
CA ALA A 32 0.43 -29.15 -20.45
C ALA A 32 1.10 -29.41 -19.09
N PHE A 33 2.33 -28.95 -18.90
CA PHE A 33 3.04 -29.05 -17.63
C PHE A 33 2.36 -28.22 -16.53
N ILE A 34 1.92 -27.00 -16.85
CA ILE A 34 1.17 -26.14 -15.93
C ILE A 34 -0.15 -26.82 -15.54
N ALA A 35 -0.91 -27.34 -16.50
CA ALA A 35 -2.16 -28.06 -16.23
C ALA A 35 -1.95 -29.23 -15.26
N LYS A 36 -0.92 -30.05 -15.51
CA LYS A 36 -0.55 -31.15 -14.61
C LYS A 36 -0.18 -30.65 -13.21
N SER A 37 0.59 -29.58 -13.13
CA SER A 37 1.01 -28.98 -11.85
C SER A 37 -0.18 -28.45 -11.05
N ILE A 38 -1.20 -27.90 -11.72
CA ILE A 38 -2.45 -27.46 -11.09
C ILE A 38 -3.20 -28.66 -10.49
N ASP A 39 -3.25 -29.79 -11.19
CA ASP A 39 -3.89 -31.00 -10.67
C ASP A 39 -3.15 -31.58 -9.45
N GLU A 40 -1.82 -31.56 -9.45
CA GLU A 40 -1.01 -31.90 -8.26
C GLU A 40 -1.35 -30.96 -7.08
N VAL A 41 -1.37 -29.64 -7.31
CA VAL A 41 -1.73 -28.65 -6.28
C VAL A 41 -3.15 -28.87 -5.74
N ARG A 42 -4.12 -29.22 -6.59
CA ARG A 42 -5.52 -29.50 -6.17
C ARG A 42 -5.63 -30.66 -5.18
N LEU A 43 -4.73 -31.63 -5.26
CA LEU A 43 -4.68 -32.74 -4.31
C LEU A 43 -3.97 -32.30 -3.02
N GLU A 44 -2.82 -31.65 -3.15
CA GLU A 44 -1.98 -31.24 -2.02
C GLU A 44 -2.65 -30.19 -1.12
N ILE A 45 -3.41 -29.24 -1.69
CA ILE A 45 -4.08 -28.19 -0.92
C ILE A 45 -5.15 -28.74 0.05
N LYS A 46 -5.65 -29.95 -0.21
CA LYS A 46 -6.62 -30.66 0.64
C LYS A 46 -5.97 -31.38 1.82
N SER A 47 -4.64 -31.39 1.90
CA SER A 47 -3.90 -31.97 3.02
C SER A 47 -4.28 -31.31 4.35
N THR A 48 -4.27 -32.11 5.43
CA THR A 48 -4.42 -31.61 6.80
C THR A 48 -3.12 -31.02 7.34
N ASP A 49 -1.98 -31.36 6.74
CA ASP A 49 -0.70 -30.76 7.12
C ASP A 49 -0.58 -29.33 6.57
N SER A 50 -0.24 -28.41 7.48
CA SER A 50 -0.11 -26.99 7.17
C SER A 50 1.06 -26.72 6.23
N GLN A 51 2.15 -27.49 6.33
CA GLN A 51 3.32 -27.32 5.48
C GLN A 51 3.02 -27.77 4.04
N THR A 52 2.39 -28.93 3.83
CA THR A 52 1.97 -29.37 2.49
C THR A 52 1.07 -28.33 1.83
N LYS A 53 0.08 -27.83 2.59
CA LYS A 53 -0.89 -26.84 2.11
C LYS A 53 -0.21 -25.52 1.76
N ALA A 54 0.74 -25.07 2.58
CA ALA A 54 1.52 -23.87 2.30
C ALA A 54 2.34 -24.03 1.02
N THR A 55 3.06 -25.14 0.83
CA THR A 55 3.81 -25.38 -0.41
C THR A 55 2.90 -25.41 -1.64
N ALA A 56 1.72 -26.04 -1.55
CA ALA A 56 0.74 -26.07 -2.63
C ALA A 56 0.23 -24.66 -2.96
N LEU A 57 -0.13 -23.88 -1.94
CA LEU A 57 -0.56 -22.49 -2.11
C LEU A 57 0.55 -21.62 -2.72
N GLN A 58 1.81 -21.87 -2.35
CA GLN A 58 2.97 -21.16 -2.88
C GLN A 58 3.17 -21.44 -4.37
N LYS A 59 3.10 -22.72 -4.77
CA LYS A 59 3.13 -23.13 -6.19
C LYS A 59 2.03 -22.44 -6.98
N LEU A 60 0.80 -22.43 -6.48
CA LEU A 60 -0.31 -21.79 -7.16
C LEU A 60 -0.17 -20.26 -7.24
N THR A 61 0.30 -19.62 -6.18
CA THR A 61 0.54 -18.16 -6.16
C THR A 61 1.52 -17.76 -7.26
N TYR A 62 2.57 -18.55 -7.46
CA TYR A 62 3.52 -18.35 -8.55
C TYR A 62 2.86 -18.52 -9.92
N LEU A 63 2.11 -19.62 -10.12
CA LEU A 63 1.42 -19.90 -11.38
C LEU A 63 0.39 -18.81 -11.73
N HIS A 64 -0.34 -18.32 -10.74
CA HIS A 64 -1.26 -17.19 -10.90
C HIS A 64 -0.51 -15.93 -11.35
N SER A 65 0.60 -15.59 -10.68
CA SER A 65 1.31 -14.33 -10.91
C SER A 65 2.01 -14.25 -12.27
N LEU A 66 2.53 -15.36 -12.79
CA LEU A 66 3.28 -15.36 -14.06
C LEU A 66 2.50 -15.92 -15.25
N HIS A 67 1.59 -16.86 -15.02
CA HIS A 67 0.88 -17.57 -16.09
C HIS A 67 -0.64 -17.30 -16.06
N GLY A 68 -1.13 -16.42 -15.18
CA GLY A 68 -2.54 -16.02 -15.15
C GLY A 68 -3.51 -17.13 -14.74
N VAL A 69 -3.02 -18.17 -14.06
CA VAL A 69 -3.84 -19.30 -13.60
C VAL A 69 -4.86 -18.83 -12.56
N ASP A 70 -6.11 -19.26 -12.68
CA ASP A 70 -7.14 -18.93 -11.70
C ASP A 70 -6.84 -19.52 -10.32
N MET A 71 -7.01 -18.68 -9.30
CA MET A 71 -6.73 -18.96 -7.89
C MET A 71 -7.98 -18.80 -7.00
N SER A 72 -9.15 -18.51 -7.57
CA SER A 72 -10.39 -18.29 -6.82
C SER A 72 -10.76 -19.46 -5.89
N TRP A 73 -10.53 -20.70 -6.35
CA TRP A 73 -10.86 -21.94 -5.65
C TRP A 73 -9.99 -22.26 -4.43
N VAL A 74 -8.88 -21.52 -4.19
CA VAL A 74 -8.07 -21.66 -2.96
C VAL A 74 -8.32 -20.56 -1.93
N ALA A 75 -9.38 -19.77 -2.08
CA ALA A 75 -9.66 -18.68 -1.16
C ALA A 75 -9.81 -19.16 0.30
N PHE A 76 -10.52 -20.27 0.53
CA PHE A 76 -10.66 -20.83 1.87
C PHE A 76 -9.33 -21.37 2.46
N PRO A 77 -8.55 -22.21 1.76
CA PRO A 77 -7.20 -22.59 2.18
C PRO A 77 -6.28 -21.42 2.54
N ALA A 78 -6.36 -20.31 1.80
CA ALA A 78 -5.61 -19.09 2.13
C ALA A 78 -6.07 -18.48 3.47
N VAL A 79 -7.38 -18.35 3.71
CA VAL A 79 -7.89 -17.88 5.01
C VAL A 79 -7.48 -18.82 6.14
N GLU A 80 -7.53 -20.14 5.93
CA GLU A 80 -7.12 -21.13 6.93
C GLU A 80 -5.65 -20.95 7.32
N LEU A 81 -4.75 -20.88 6.34
CA LEU A 81 -3.31 -20.67 6.57
C LEU A 81 -2.99 -19.30 7.20
N SER A 82 -3.84 -18.29 6.98
CA SER A 82 -3.69 -16.98 7.64
C SER A 82 -3.82 -17.05 9.17
N SER A 83 -4.47 -18.11 9.68
CA SER A 83 -4.65 -18.36 11.11
C SER A 83 -3.50 -19.16 11.72
N SER A 84 -2.55 -19.63 10.92
CA SER A 84 -1.41 -20.44 11.39
C SER A 84 -0.52 -19.68 12.36
N ALA A 85 0.11 -20.36 13.31
CA ALA A 85 1.08 -19.75 14.22
C ALA A 85 2.41 -19.39 13.52
N VAL A 86 2.70 -20.01 12.37
CA VAL A 86 3.95 -19.83 11.62
C VAL A 86 3.87 -18.59 10.73
N HIS A 87 4.81 -17.65 10.89
CA HIS A 87 4.84 -16.39 10.13
C HIS A 87 4.90 -16.59 8.61
N SER A 88 5.69 -17.56 8.12
CA SER A 88 5.80 -17.85 6.68
C SER A 88 4.46 -18.25 6.06
N HIS A 89 3.64 -19.03 6.76
CA HIS A 89 2.30 -19.40 6.33
C HIS A 89 1.37 -18.19 6.24
N LYS A 90 1.36 -17.33 7.27
CA LYS A 90 0.58 -16.09 7.25
C LYS A 90 0.98 -15.18 6.10
N ARG A 91 2.30 -15.05 5.85
CA ARG A 91 2.86 -14.25 4.76
C ARG A 91 2.36 -14.72 3.41
N LEU A 92 2.44 -16.02 3.17
CA LEU A 92 1.95 -16.60 1.93
C LEU A 92 0.43 -16.46 1.79
N ALA A 93 -0.32 -16.77 2.84
CA ALA A 93 -1.78 -16.67 2.86
C ALA A 93 -2.28 -15.25 2.54
N LEU A 94 -1.71 -14.24 3.20
CA LEU A 94 -2.09 -12.84 3.01
C LEU A 94 -1.62 -12.28 1.67
N LEU A 95 -0.52 -12.79 1.11
CA LEU A 95 -0.10 -12.48 -0.27
C LEU A 95 -1.08 -13.09 -1.28
N SER A 96 -1.40 -14.38 -1.14
CA SER A 96 -2.38 -15.05 -1.98
C SER A 96 -3.72 -14.30 -1.95
N ALA A 97 -4.21 -13.94 -0.77
CA ALA A 97 -5.43 -13.16 -0.63
C ALA A 97 -5.33 -11.80 -1.34
N SER A 98 -4.21 -11.09 -1.24
CA SER A 98 -4.03 -9.79 -1.92
C SER A 98 -4.04 -9.88 -3.44
N LEU A 99 -3.73 -11.05 -4.01
CA LEU A 99 -3.69 -11.29 -5.45
C LEU A 99 -5.01 -11.83 -5.99
N SER A 100 -5.70 -12.69 -5.25
CA SER A 100 -6.88 -13.40 -5.75
C SER A 100 -8.22 -12.93 -5.21
N PHE A 101 -8.28 -12.24 -4.06
CA PHE A 101 -9.56 -11.88 -3.46
C PHE A 101 -10.16 -10.66 -4.15
N SER A 102 -11.40 -10.81 -4.59
CA SER A 102 -12.25 -9.75 -5.11
C SER A 102 -13.39 -9.45 -4.11
N PRO A 103 -14.10 -8.30 -4.23
CA PRO A 103 -15.26 -8.02 -3.39
C PRO A 103 -16.36 -9.09 -3.39
N THR A 104 -16.39 -9.97 -4.39
CA THR A 104 -17.35 -11.09 -4.51
C THR A 104 -16.84 -12.39 -3.87
N THR A 105 -15.69 -12.38 -3.19
CA THR A 105 -15.11 -13.59 -2.60
C THR A 105 -15.82 -13.91 -1.28
N ASP A 106 -16.56 -15.03 -1.24
CA ASP A 106 -17.43 -15.41 -0.12
C ASP A 106 -16.73 -15.45 1.25
N VAL A 107 -15.45 -15.85 1.26
CA VAL A 107 -14.68 -16.04 2.49
C VAL A 107 -14.01 -14.77 3.04
N ILE A 108 -14.21 -13.61 2.40
CA ILE A 108 -13.64 -12.33 2.87
C ILE A 108 -14.05 -12.02 4.32
N LEU A 109 -15.27 -12.36 4.71
CA LEU A 109 -15.77 -12.11 6.06
C LEU A 109 -14.99 -12.90 7.13
N LEU A 110 -14.53 -14.11 6.80
CA LEU A 110 -13.69 -14.91 7.70
C LEU A 110 -12.32 -14.26 7.92
N LEU A 111 -11.79 -13.62 6.88
CA LEU A 111 -10.54 -12.89 6.94
C LEU A 111 -10.65 -11.64 7.84
N ASN A 112 -11.82 -11.00 7.94
CA ASN A 112 -12.05 -9.86 8.83
C ASN A 112 -11.66 -10.17 10.28
N HIS A 113 -12.15 -11.29 10.82
CA HIS A 113 -11.83 -11.71 12.19
C HIS A 113 -10.31 -11.93 12.38
N GLN A 114 -9.66 -12.57 11.40
CA GLN A 114 -8.21 -12.81 11.46
C GLN A 114 -7.41 -11.51 11.38
N LEU A 115 -7.81 -10.56 10.52
CA LEU A 115 -7.16 -9.25 10.42
C LEU A 115 -7.23 -8.50 11.74
N ARG A 116 -8.39 -8.48 12.43
CA ARG A 116 -8.51 -7.87 13.76
C ARG A 116 -7.51 -8.46 14.74
N LYS A 117 -7.42 -9.79 14.81
CA LYS A 117 -6.49 -10.50 15.70
C LYS A 117 -5.04 -10.17 15.36
N VAL A 118 -4.70 -10.10 14.08
CA VAL A 118 -3.35 -9.78 13.60
C VAL A 118 -2.97 -8.33 13.92
N PHE A 119 -3.88 -7.37 13.78
CA PHE A 119 -3.61 -5.97 14.14
C PHE A 119 -3.35 -5.77 15.62
N SER A 120 -3.97 -6.56 16.48
CA SER A 120 -3.72 -6.57 17.93
C SER A 120 -2.50 -7.41 18.34
N SER A 121 -1.83 -8.10 17.41
CA SER A 121 -0.70 -8.96 17.73
C SER A 121 0.56 -8.17 18.13
N SER A 122 1.43 -8.80 18.92
CA SER A 122 2.71 -8.21 19.32
C SER A 122 3.69 -8.04 18.15
N ASN A 123 3.58 -8.88 17.12
CA ASN A 123 4.48 -8.92 15.98
C ASN A 123 4.17 -7.80 14.96
N PRO A 124 5.04 -6.79 14.82
CA PRO A 124 4.82 -5.68 13.88
C PRO A 124 4.83 -6.11 12.40
N HIS A 125 5.50 -7.23 12.07
CA HIS A 125 5.55 -7.73 10.69
C HIS A 125 4.22 -8.33 10.25
N ASP A 126 3.55 -9.07 11.14
CA ASP A 126 2.21 -9.62 10.89
C ASP A 126 1.21 -8.49 10.66
N ALA A 127 1.22 -7.46 11.53
CA ALA A 127 0.37 -6.29 11.38
C ALA A 127 0.64 -5.53 10.07
N SER A 128 1.91 -5.30 9.71
CA SER A 128 2.28 -4.63 8.46
C SER A 128 1.82 -5.39 7.21
N LEU A 129 1.94 -6.72 7.23
CA LEU A 129 1.48 -7.58 6.15
C LEU A 129 -0.04 -7.49 6.00
N ALA A 130 -0.78 -7.65 7.11
CA ALA A 130 -2.23 -7.53 7.13
C ALA A 130 -2.72 -6.16 6.63
N LEU A 131 -2.03 -5.06 6.98
CA LEU A 131 -2.34 -3.71 6.49
C LEU A 131 -2.12 -3.56 4.98
N SER A 132 -1.09 -4.24 4.45
CA SER A 132 -0.78 -4.22 3.01
C SER A 132 -1.82 -5.03 2.24
N THR A 133 -2.21 -6.21 2.73
CA THR A 133 -3.28 -7.02 2.17
C THR A 133 -4.62 -6.29 2.22
N LEU A 134 -4.95 -5.68 3.36
CA LEU A 134 -6.19 -4.92 3.52
C LEU A 134 -6.33 -3.81 2.48
N SER A 135 -5.24 -3.07 2.20
CA SER A 135 -5.24 -2.02 1.17
C SER A 135 -5.58 -2.55 -0.23
N SER A 136 -5.35 -3.83 -0.49
CA SER A 136 -5.62 -4.47 -1.79
C SER A 136 -7.05 -5.02 -1.88
N ILE A 137 -7.53 -5.65 -0.80
CA ILE A 137 -8.81 -6.39 -0.77
C ILE A 137 -9.96 -5.60 -0.12
N SER A 138 -9.73 -4.34 0.24
CA SER A 138 -10.67 -3.51 0.99
C SER A 138 -12.03 -3.41 0.30
N THR A 139 -13.08 -3.75 1.04
CA THR A 139 -14.50 -3.56 0.68
C THR A 139 -15.15 -2.56 1.64
N PRO A 140 -16.35 -2.02 1.35
CA PRO A 140 -17.06 -1.12 2.26
C PRO A 140 -17.32 -1.74 3.64
N ASP A 141 -17.75 -3.02 3.69
CA ASP A 141 -18.00 -3.73 4.95
C ASP A 141 -16.72 -3.98 5.74
N LEU A 142 -15.65 -4.47 5.09
CA LEU A 142 -14.35 -4.65 5.75
C LEU A 142 -13.82 -3.32 6.30
N SER A 143 -13.97 -2.25 5.53
CA SER A 143 -13.49 -0.92 5.90
C SER A 143 -14.25 -0.37 7.10
N ARG A 144 -15.58 -0.42 7.07
CA ARG A 144 -16.43 -0.03 8.20
C ARG A 144 -16.06 -0.80 9.46
N ASP A 145 -15.95 -2.12 9.34
CA ASP A 145 -15.75 -3.02 10.46
C ASP A 145 -14.36 -2.86 11.08
N LEU A 146 -13.30 -2.73 10.26
CA LEU A 146 -11.92 -2.63 10.73
C LEU A 146 -11.50 -1.22 11.15
N THR A 147 -12.22 -0.18 10.73
CA THR A 147 -11.91 1.23 11.06
C THR A 147 -11.62 1.46 12.56
N PRO A 148 -12.42 0.95 13.52
CA PRO A 148 -12.14 1.14 14.95
C PRO A 148 -10.77 0.59 15.38
N VAL A 149 -10.36 -0.58 14.89
CA VAL A 149 -9.07 -1.18 15.22
C VAL A 149 -7.94 -0.42 14.54
N LEU A 150 -8.10 -0.05 13.26
CA LEU A 150 -7.12 0.77 12.54
C LEU A 150 -6.91 2.15 13.16
N PHE A 151 -7.98 2.75 13.70
CA PHE A 151 -7.89 4.04 14.40
C PHE A 151 -6.94 3.98 15.59
N THR A 152 -6.92 2.86 16.33
CA THR A 152 -5.95 2.67 17.43
C THR A 152 -4.51 2.63 16.94
N LEU A 153 -4.27 2.08 15.74
CA LEU A 153 -2.92 1.97 15.16
C LEU A 153 -2.33 3.33 14.76
N LEU A 154 -3.17 4.34 14.50
CA LEU A 154 -2.71 5.70 14.25
C LEU A 154 -1.99 6.32 15.45
N SER A 155 -2.25 5.79 16.66
CA SER A 155 -1.60 6.21 17.92
C SER A 155 -0.54 5.23 18.41
N SER A 156 -0.19 4.21 17.61
CA SER A 156 0.77 3.18 18.02
C SER A 156 2.15 3.76 18.31
N SER A 157 2.84 3.29 19.34
CA SER A 157 4.26 3.64 19.57
C SER A 157 5.19 3.05 18.51
N LYS A 158 4.72 2.05 17.74
CA LYS A 158 5.50 1.39 16.69
C LYS A 158 5.36 2.15 15.36
N ASN A 159 6.28 3.07 15.08
CA ASN A 159 6.26 3.88 13.85
C ASN A 159 6.15 3.06 12.56
N PHE A 160 6.79 1.88 12.53
CA PHE A 160 6.71 0.96 11.39
C PHE A 160 5.28 0.50 11.06
N VAL A 161 4.47 0.21 12.09
CA VAL A 161 3.06 -0.18 11.92
C VAL A 161 2.22 1.07 11.65
N LYS A 162 2.48 2.16 12.39
CA LYS A 162 1.75 3.42 12.26
C LYS A 162 1.76 3.96 10.84
N LYS A 163 2.93 4.04 10.20
CA LYS A 163 3.04 4.54 8.81
C LYS A 163 2.26 3.68 7.82
N LYS A 164 2.25 2.36 8.01
CA LYS A 164 1.46 1.42 7.19
C LYS A 164 -0.04 1.58 7.43
N ALA A 165 -0.45 1.83 8.67
CA ALA A 165 -1.85 2.08 9.00
C ALA A 165 -2.34 3.37 8.34
N ILE A 166 -1.55 4.45 8.41
CA ILE A 166 -1.84 5.72 7.73
C ILE A 166 -1.98 5.51 6.23
N SER A 167 -1.07 4.77 5.58
CA SER A 167 -1.19 4.47 4.14
C SER A 167 -2.45 3.64 3.82
N ALA A 168 -2.82 2.68 4.67
CA ALA A 168 -4.04 1.89 4.47
C ALA A 168 -5.31 2.75 4.51
N PHE A 169 -5.33 3.84 5.28
CA PHE A 169 -6.48 4.73 5.36
C PHE A 169 -6.84 5.40 4.03
N LEU A 170 -5.91 5.52 3.08
CA LEU A 170 -6.23 6.00 1.73
C LEU A 170 -7.33 5.14 1.10
N ARG A 171 -7.16 3.81 1.14
CA ARG A 171 -8.12 2.86 0.58
C ARG A 171 -9.39 2.80 1.43
N ILE A 172 -9.26 2.84 2.75
CA ILE A 172 -10.41 2.83 3.67
C ILE A 172 -11.32 4.03 3.41
N PHE A 173 -10.78 5.22 3.16
CA PHE A 173 -11.58 6.40 2.87
C PHE A 173 -12.29 6.34 1.51
N GLU A 174 -11.71 5.63 0.53
CA GLU A 174 -12.40 5.38 -0.74
C GLU A 174 -13.59 4.43 -0.58
N GLN A 175 -13.45 3.40 0.25
CA GLN A 175 -14.48 2.38 0.44
C GLN A 175 -15.52 2.76 1.50
N TYR A 176 -15.12 3.55 2.49
CA TYR A 176 -15.96 4.00 3.60
C TYR A 176 -15.67 5.47 3.97
N PRO A 177 -16.15 6.44 3.17
CA PRO A 177 -15.84 7.87 3.34
C PRO A 177 -16.21 8.46 4.70
N VAL A 178 -17.20 7.87 5.39
CA VAL A 178 -17.62 8.30 6.73
C VAL A 178 -16.47 8.21 7.75
N ALA A 179 -15.50 7.29 7.55
CA ALA A 179 -14.33 7.17 8.41
C ALA A 179 -13.45 8.42 8.43
N VAL A 180 -13.46 9.26 7.38
CA VAL A 180 -12.67 10.49 7.33
C VAL A 180 -13.00 11.36 8.54
N ARG A 181 -14.29 11.60 8.82
CA ARG A 181 -14.72 12.47 9.93
C ARG A 181 -14.20 12.02 11.28
N VAL A 182 -14.13 10.71 11.49
CA VAL A 182 -13.68 10.10 12.76
C VAL A 182 -12.16 10.13 12.88
N CYS A 183 -11.46 9.87 11.77
CA CYS A 183 -10.02 9.69 11.75
C CYS A 183 -9.23 10.98 11.50
N PHE A 184 -9.87 12.02 10.95
CA PHE A 184 -9.23 13.24 10.46
C PHE A 184 -8.28 13.87 11.48
N LYS A 185 -8.80 14.22 12.68
CA LYS A 185 -7.99 14.85 13.73
C LYS A 185 -6.75 14.02 14.07
N ARG A 186 -6.91 12.70 14.21
CA ARG A 186 -5.82 11.79 14.56
C ARG A 186 -4.77 11.69 13.46
N ILE A 187 -5.18 11.77 12.20
CA ILE A 187 -4.25 11.77 11.06
C ILE A 187 -3.49 13.10 11.00
N VAL A 188 -4.16 14.23 11.25
CA VAL A 188 -3.52 15.56 11.30
C VAL A 188 -2.44 15.61 12.39
N GLU A 189 -2.69 15.04 13.57
CA GLU A 189 -1.68 14.93 14.65
C GLU A 189 -0.38 14.24 14.19
N ASN A 190 -0.43 13.39 13.16
CA ASN A 190 0.74 12.71 12.61
C ASN A 190 1.56 13.55 11.61
N LEU A 191 1.13 14.76 11.27
CA LEU A 191 1.94 15.75 10.54
C LEU A 191 3.07 16.33 11.40
N GLU A 192 2.96 16.24 12.72
CA GLU A 192 3.97 16.70 13.67
C GLU A 192 4.98 15.61 14.05
N SER A 193 4.92 14.43 13.40
CA SER A 193 5.78 13.31 13.74
C SER A 193 7.24 13.59 13.39
N SER A 194 8.14 13.29 14.34
CA SER A 194 9.59 13.30 14.11
C SER A 194 10.07 12.12 13.25
N ASP A 195 9.25 11.07 13.10
CA ASP A 195 9.58 9.92 12.25
C ASP A 195 9.27 10.25 10.79
N MET A 196 10.32 10.30 9.96
CA MET A 196 10.21 10.64 8.55
C MET A 196 9.31 9.66 7.77
N GLY A 197 9.22 8.39 8.19
CA GLY A 197 8.36 7.40 7.56
C GLY A 197 6.89 7.65 7.84
N VAL A 198 6.56 8.02 9.08
CA VAL A 198 5.20 8.45 9.47
C VAL A 198 4.83 9.74 8.76
N LEU A 199 5.69 10.77 8.82
CA LEU A 199 5.45 12.06 8.16
C LEU A 199 5.20 11.88 6.66
N SER A 200 6.05 11.11 5.96
CA SER A 200 5.90 10.85 4.53
C SER A 200 4.61 10.10 4.18
N ALA A 201 4.16 9.18 5.04
CA ALA A 201 2.88 8.50 4.87
C ALA A 201 1.70 9.46 5.07
N THR A 202 1.74 10.29 6.11
CA THR A 202 0.69 11.29 6.40
C THR A 202 0.56 12.32 5.29
N VAL A 203 1.68 12.93 4.88
CA VAL A 203 1.71 13.90 3.78
C VAL A 203 1.30 13.22 2.47
N GLY A 204 1.69 11.96 2.25
CA GLY A 204 1.26 11.18 1.10
C GLY A 204 -0.26 11.00 1.04
N LEU A 205 -0.89 10.64 2.17
CA LEU A 205 -2.33 10.54 2.28
C LEU A 205 -3.02 11.87 1.96
N PHE A 206 -2.56 12.99 2.56
CA PHE A 206 -3.14 14.30 2.27
C PHE A 206 -2.90 14.77 0.83
N CYS A 207 -1.79 14.38 0.21
CA CYS A 207 -1.53 14.66 -1.19
C CYS A 207 -2.63 14.05 -2.08
N GLU A 208 -2.99 12.78 -1.86
CA GLU A 208 -4.06 12.11 -2.61
C GLU A 208 -5.45 12.69 -2.29
N LEU A 209 -5.71 13.01 -1.02
CA LEU A 209 -7.00 13.57 -0.61
C LEU A 209 -7.23 14.99 -1.15
N THR A 210 -6.17 15.82 -1.19
CA THR A 210 -6.23 17.19 -1.71
C THR A 210 -6.50 17.19 -3.22
N VAL A 211 -6.04 16.19 -3.97
CA VAL A 211 -6.37 16.06 -5.40
C VAL A 211 -7.87 15.90 -5.62
N LYS A 212 -8.56 15.17 -4.73
CA LYS A 212 -10.00 14.90 -4.84
C LYS A 212 -10.86 16.08 -4.39
N GLU A 213 -10.53 16.70 -3.26
CA GLU A 213 -11.33 17.79 -2.67
C GLU A 213 -10.46 18.85 -1.97
N PRO A 214 -9.77 19.72 -2.73
CA PRO A 214 -8.74 20.61 -2.17
C PRO A 214 -9.26 21.62 -1.15
N ARG A 215 -10.48 22.13 -1.32
CA ARG A 215 -11.10 23.13 -0.41
C ARG A 215 -11.19 22.63 1.04
N SER A 216 -11.47 21.34 1.24
CA SER A 216 -11.60 20.73 2.57
C SER A 216 -10.29 20.73 3.36
N TYR A 217 -9.15 20.85 2.68
CA TYR A 217 -7.81 20.78 3.29
C TYR A 217 -7.12 22.15 3.37
N LEU A 218 -7.75 23.23 2.90
CA LEU A 218 -7.25 24.61 3.08
C LEU A 218 -6.94 24.97 4.55
N PRO A 219 -7.76 24.56 5.54
CA PRO A 219 -7.45 24.85 6.95
C PRO A 219 -6.11 24.26 7.43
N LEU A 220 -5.57 23.25 6.75
CA LEU A 220 -4.27 22.62 7.06
C LEU A 220 -3.07 23.30 6.39
N ALA A 221 -3.30 24.40 5.67
CA ALA A 221 -2.22 25.15 5.01
C ALA A 221 -1.09 25.58 5.98
N PRO A 222 -1.35 26.00 7.25
CA PRO A 222 -0.30 26.31 8.20
C PRO A 222 0.63 25.12 8.50
N GLU A 223 0.07 23.93 8.69
CA GLU A 223 0.80 22.69 8.97
C GLU A 223 1.66 22.28 7.76
N PHE A 224 1.09 22.34 6.55
CA PHE A 224 1.84 22.08 5.33
C PHE A 224 2.94 23.12 5.08
N TYR A 225 2.70 24.38 5.43
CA TYR A 225 3.68 25.45 5.29
C TYR A 225 4.87 25.23 6.21
N LYS A 226 4.62 24.82 7.46
CA LYS A 226 5.68 24.46 8.40
C LYS A 226 6.56 23.35 7.82
N ILE A 227 5.96 22.30 7.25
CA ILE A 227 6.72 21.22 6.60
C ILE A 227 7.50 21.72 5.38
N LEU A 228 6.93 22.62 4.57
CA LEU A 228 7.63 23.23 3.43
C LEU A 228 8.91 23.94 3.86
N VAL A 229 8.88 24.65 5.00
CA VAL A 229 10.04 25.42 5.48
C VAL A 229 11.05 24.52 6.21
N ASP A 230 10.58 23.61 7.06
CA ASP A 230 11.44 22.84 7.97
C ASP A 230 12.02 21.58 7.33
N SER A 231 11.37 21.00 6.32
CA SER A 231 11.77 19.71 5.76
C SER A 231 12.95 19.84 4.79
N THR A 232 13.89 18.90 4.91
CA THR A 232 14.99 18.68 3.96
C THR A 232 14.78 17.43 3.10
N ASN A 233 13.66 16.73 3.28
CA ASN A 233 13.39 15.49 2.57
C ASN A 233 12.69 15.76 1.22
N ASN A 234 13.40 15.50 0.13
CA ASN A 234 12.89 15.74 -1.23
C ASN A 234 11.53 15.09 -1.51
N TRP A 235 11.27 13.87 -1.02
CA TRP A 235 10.01 13.18 -1.26
C TRP A 235 8.83 13.79 -0.50
N VAL A 236 9.07 14.29 0.70
CA VAL A 236 8.07 15.03 1.48
C VAL A 236 7.80 16.38 0.81
N LEU A 237 8.85 17.12 0.46
CA LEU A 237 8.74 18.41 -0.22
C LEU A 237 7.98 18.31 -1.55
N ILE A 238 8.26 17.30 -2.39
CA ILE A 238 7.52 17.06 -3.64
C ILE A 238 6.01 16.91 -3.37
N LYS A 239 5.63 16.15 -2.33
CA LYS A 239 4.20 15.98 -1.98
C LYS A 239 3.59 17.27 -1.45
N ILE A 240 4.32 18.03 -0.63
CA ILE A 240 3.87 19.34 -0.13
C ILE A 240 3.68 20.34 -1.28
N LEU A 241 4.58 20.36 -2.26
CA LEU A 241 4.45 21.17 -3.47
C LEU A 241 3.18 20.80 -4.25
N LYS A 242 2.91 19.50 -4.45
CA LYS A 242 1.68 19.03 -5.09
C LYS A 242 0.41 19.44 -4.34
N ILE A 243 0.43 19.40 -3.00
CA ILE A 243 -0.67 19.90 -2.17
C ILE A 243 -0.85 21.40 -2.43
N PHE A 244 0.22 22.19 -2.34
CA PHE A 244 0.14 23.63 -2.55
C PHE A 244 -0.27 24.03 -3.96
N ALA A 245 0.10 23.28 -4.99
CA ALA A 245 -0.37 23.49 -6.35
C ALA A 245 -1.92 23.40 -6.45
N LYS A 246 -2.57 22.62 -5.58
CA LYS A 246 -4.03 22.53 -5.50
C LYS A 246 -4.66 23.58 -4.58
N LEU A 247 -3.95 24.00 -3.53
CA LEU A 247 -4.46 24.96 -2.55
C LEU A 247 -4.27 26.43 -2.98
N ALA A 248 -3.14 26.78 -3.61
CA ALA A 248 -2.80 28.15 -3.98
C ALA A 248 -3.83 28.82 -4.91
N PRO A 249 -4.40 28.13 -5.92
CA PRO A 249 -5.45 28.73 -6.77
C PRO A 249 -6.75 29.05 -6.01
N LEU A 250 -6.97 28.46 -4.84
CA LEU A 250 -8.18 28.67 -4.04
C LEU A 250 -8.06 29.84 -3.06
N GLU A 251 -6.84 30.20 -2.67
CA GLU A 251 -6.56 31.26 -1.68
C GLU A 251 -5.33 32.08 -2.12
N PRO A 252 -5.51 33.22 -2.82
CA PRO A 252 -4.39 34.02 -3.35
C PRO A 252 -3.40 34.51 -2.28
N ARG A 253 -3.85 34.72 -1.04
CA ARG A 253 -2.95 35.10 0.07
C ARG A 253 -1.97 33.98 0.40
N LEU A 254 -2.38 32.71 0.23
CA LEU A 254 -1.52 31.56 0.42
C LEU A 254 -0.43 31.51 -0.65
N ALA A 255 -0.78 31.73 -1.91
CA ALA A 255 0.17 31.79 -3.03
C ALA A 255 1.31 32.78 -2.75
N LYS A 256 0.98 33.97 -2.24
CA LYS A 256 1.95 35.00 -1.85
C LYS A 256 2.90 34.56 -0.74
N ARG A 257 2.46 33.69 0.17
CA ARG A 257 3.29 33.19 1.28
C ARG A 257 4.22 32.07 0.86
N ILE A 258 3.80 31.19 -0.05
CA ILE A 258 4.57 29.99 -0.43
C ILE A 258 5.57 30.23 -1.55
N VAL A 259 5.41 31.29 -2.36
CA VAL A 259 6.24 31.53 -3.54
C VAL A 259 7.74 31.61 -3.20
N GLU A 260 8.13 32.38 -2.18
CA GLU A 260 9.54 32.54 -1.82
C GLU A 260 10.16 31.25 -1.27
N PRO A 261 9.53 30.52 -0.32
CA PRO A 261 10.01 29.20 0.09
C PRO A 261 10.22 28.21 -1.07
N ILE A 262 9.31 28.20 -2.07
CA ILE A 262 9.44 27.31 -3.24
C ILE A 262 10.62 27.73 -4.13
N CYS A 263 10.79 29.03 -4.35
CA CYS A 263 11.95 29.57 -5.07
C CYS A 263 13.27 29.22 -4.37
N GLU A 264 13.31 29.31 -3.04
CA GLU A 264 14.50 28.96 -2.26
C GLU A 264 14.87 27.47 -2.40
N HIS A 265 13.88 26.58 -2.34
CA HIS A 265 14.08 25.15 -2.62
C HIS A 265 14.60 24.91 -4.04
N LEU A 266 14.04 25.61 -5.03
CA LEU A 266 14.48 25.51 -6.43
C LEU A 266 15.91 26.00 -6.64
N ARG A 267 16.34 27.07 -5.94
CA ARG A 267 17.74 27.56 -6.00
C ARG A 267 18.72 26.56 -5.40
N ARG A 268 18.36 25.95 -4.27
CA ARG A 268 19.27 25.15 -3.45
C ARG A 268 19.33 23.67 -3.83
N THR A 269 18.26 23.13 -4.41
CA THR A 269 18.20 21.69 -4.66
C THR A 269 19.12 21.27 -5.81
N GLY A 270 19.92 20.24 -5.58
CA GLY A 270 20.63 19.51 -6.65
C GLY A 270 19.82 18.35 -7.23
N ALA A 271 18.64 18.05 -6.67
CA ALA A 271 17.84 16.91 -7.10
C ALA A 271 16.88 17.31 -8.24
N LYS A 272 17.11 16.73 -9.43
CA LYS A 272 16.26 16.96 -10.62
C LYS A 272 14.77 16.76 -10.34
N SER A 273 14.40 15.77 -9.53
CA SER A 273 12.99 15.50 -9.19
C SER A 273 12.32 16.61 -8.36
N LEU A 274 13.03 17.19 -7.39
CA LEU A 274 12.50 18.30 -6.59
C LEU A 274 12.48 19.59 -7.39
N ALA A 275 13.54 19.86 -8.16
CA ALA A 275 13.58 21.02 -9.06
C ALA A 275 12.43 20.98 -10.08
N PHE A 276 12.15 19.81 -10.67
CA PHE A 276 11.03 19.61 -11.58
C PHE A 276 9.70 19.97 -10.90
N GLU A 277 9.44 19.45 -9.70
CA GLU A 277 8.18 19.72 -9.01
C GLU A 277 8.05 21.19 -8.58
N CYS A 278 9.14 21.85 -8.17
CA CYS A 278 9.14 23.29 -7.90
C CYS A 278 8.76 24.08 -9.14
N VAL A 279 9.41 23.79 -10.28
CA VAL A 279 9.12 24.44 -11.58
C VAL A 279 7.66 24.20 -11.98
N ASN A 280 7.20 22.95 -11.92
CA ASN A 280 5.82 22.58 -12.23
C ASN A 280 4.81 23.35 -11.36
N THR A 281 5.07 23.45 -10.05
CA THR A 281 4.22 24.20 -9.11
C THR A 281 4.19 25.68 -9.44
N ILE A 282 5.36 26.28 -9.74
CA ILE A 282 5.46 27.69 -10.11
C ILE A 282 4.65 27.98 -11.38
N VAL A 283 4.88 27.19 -12.43
CA VAL A 283 4.25 27.43 -13.74
C VAL A 283 2.74 27.21 -13.70
N THR A 284 2.27 26.18 -12.98
CA THR A 284 0.85 25.83 -12.97
C THR A 284 0.01 26.64 -11.99
N SER A 285 0.62 27.12 -10.89
CA SER A 285 -0.14 27.64 -9.74
C SER A 285 0.33 29.00 -9.25
N LEU A 286 1.49 29.49 -9.72
CA LEU A 286 2.10 30.76 -9.31
C LEU A 286 2.55 31.59 -10.52
N SER A 287 1.87 31.45 -11.66
CA SER A 287 2.21 32.12 -12.92
C SER A 287 2.14 33.64 -12.85
N GLU A 288 1.41 34.20 -11.89
CA GLU A 288 1.31 35.64 -11.64
C GLU A 288 2.58 36.24 -11.00
N TYR A 289 3.49 35.40 -10.49
CA TYR A 289 4.72 35.85 -9.83
C TYR A 289 5.90 35.82 -10.80
N GLU A 290 6.04 36.89 -11.59
CA GLU A 290 7.05 37.02 -12.65
C GLU A 290 8.49 36.64 -12.22
N PRO A 291 9.01 37.05 -11.03
CA PRO A 291 10.35 36.65 -10.60
C PRO A 291 10.49 35.12 -10.40
N ALA A 292 9.46 34.46 -9.89
CA ALA A 292 9.45 33.02 -9.70
C ALA A 292 9.42 32.30 -11.05
N VAL A 293 8.61 32.79 -12.00
CA VAL A 293 8.54 32.23 -13.36
C VAL A 293 9.88 32.36 -14.07
N LYS A 294 10.55 33.52 -13.98
CA LYS A 294 11.90 33.71 -14.54
C LYS A 294 12.91 32.71 -13.96
N LEU A 295 12.90 32.51 -12.64
CA LEU A 295 13.74 31.50 -11.98
C LEU A 295 13.45 30.09 -12.50
N ALA A 296 12.16 29.73 -12.64
CA ALA A 296 11.75 28.43 -13.15
C ALA A 296 12.23 28.18 -14.58
N VAL A 297 12.09 29.17 -15.47
CA VAL A 297 12.58 29.10 -16.86
C VAL A 297 14.09 28.97 -16.91
N MET A 298 14.85 29.74 -16.11
CA MET A 298 16.30 29.61 -16.05
C MET A 298 16.72 28.20 -15.62
N LYS A 299 16.06 27.64 -14.60
CA LYS A 299 16.34 26.29 -14.13
C LYS A 299 15.97 25.21 -15.12
N MET A 300 14.91 25.39 -15.93
CA MET A 300 14.56 24.46 -17.02
C MET A 300 15.69 24.30 -18.05
N LEU A 301 16.50 25.33 -18.29
CA LEU A 301 17.63 25.26 -19.21
C LEU A 301 18.81 24.42 -18.69
N GLU A 302 18.86 24.13 -17.39
CA GLU A 302 19.90 23.31 -16.77
C GLU A 302 19.58 21.80 -16.81
N PHE A 303 18.39 21.40 -17.26
CA PHE A 303 17.91 20.01 -17.19
C PHE A 303 18.46 19.08 -18.26
#